data_AF-A0A259K9R2-F1
#
_entry.id   AF-A0A259K9R2-F1
#
_cell.length_a   1.000
_cell.length_b   1.000
_cell.length_c   1.000
_cell.angle_alpha   90.00
_cell.angle_beta   90.00
_cell.angle_gamma   90.00
#
_symmetry.space_group_name_H-M   'P 1'
#
loop_
_entity.id
_entity.type
_entity.pdbx_description
1 polymer ?
#
loop_
_entity_poly.entity_id
_entity_poly.type
_entity_poly.pdbx_seq_one_letter_code
_entity_poly.pdbx_strand_id
1 'polypeptide(L)'
;MPIINIVLLLVEMAVYGSLMLGLFRARFLIGIGPFFCALGAIHVFAVYLAMCVFLALPFGLSASPGSVVFYTGTLSLLLMTHMIEGQDVARQPVLGLLLGSVAVVIAVAFLALEQGRAGAARAADLTVLNQMGMLMLWSTLLLFLESLVIFRLYDR
;
A
#
# COMPACT_ATOMS: atom_id res chain seq x y z
N MET A 1 -16.47 9.51 -21.70
CA MET A 1 -15.31 9.71 -20.83
C MET A 1 -15.17 8.68 -19.67
N PRO A 2 -16.22 8.23 -18.94
CA PRO A 2 -16.02 7.35 -17.76
C PRO A 2 -15.62 5.90 -18.10
N ILE A 3 -15.98 5.40 -19.29
CA ILE A 3 -15.60 4.06 -19.77
C ILE A 3 -14.08 3.96 -19.98
N ILE A 4 -13.45 5.05 -20.45
CA ILE A 4 -11.99 5.08 -20.69
C ILE A 4 -11.25 4.95 -19.35
N ASN A 5 -11.75 5.55 -18.27
CA ASN A 5 -11.16 5.42 -16.93
C ASN A 5 -11.19 3.96 -16.44
N ILE A 6 -12.25 3.21 -16.73
CA ILE A 6 -12.30 1.78 -16.42
C ILE A 6 -11.21 1.02 -17.18
N VAL A 7 -11.07 1.27 -18.48
CA VAL A 7 -10.04 0.60 -19.29
C VAL A 7 -8.65 0.94 -18.76
N LEU A 8 -8.39 2.20 -18.38
CA LEU A 8 -7.11 2.61 -17.80
C LEU A 8 -6.84 1.89 -16.47
N LEU A 9 -7.83 1.81 -15.57
CA LEU A 9 -7.68 1.07 -14.31
C LEU A 9 -7.41 -0.42 -14.53
N LEU A 10 -8.06 -1.04 -15.51
CA LEU A 10 -7.81 -2.44 -15.87
C LEU A 10 -6.39 -2.65 -16.41
N VAL A 11 -5.91 -1.73 -17.25
CA VAL A 11 -4.53 -1.76 -17.76
C VAL A 11 -3.54 -1.58 -16.61
N GLU A 12 -3.77 -0.62 -15.72
CA GLU A 12 -2.94 -0.38 -14.54
C GLU A 12 -2.88 -1.63 -13.65
N MET A 13 -4.03 -2.28 -13.41
CA MET A 13 -4.11 -3.53 -12.66
C MET A 13 -3.33 -4.66 -13.34
N ALA A 14 -3.43 -4.79 -14.67
CA ALA A 14 -2.68 -5.80 -15.41
C ALA A 14 -1.17 -5.55 -15.36
N VAL A 15 -0.73 -4.30 -15.50
CA VAL A 15 0.69 -3.92 -15.42
C VAL A 15 1.23 -4.16 -14.02
N TYR A 16 0.55 -3.66 -12.99
CA TYR A 16 0.95 -3.86 -11.59
C TYR A 16 0.97 -5.36 -11.23
N GLY A 17 -0.10 -6.08 -11.56
CA GLY A 17 -0.22 -7.50 -11.27
C GLY A 17 0.86 -8.32 -11.97
N SER A 18 1.10 -8.10 -13.27
CA SER A 18 2.14 -8.81 -14.01
C SER A 18 3.54 -8.55 -13.47
N LEU A 19 3.85 -7.32 -13.08
CA LEU A 19 5.12 -6.96 -12.43
C LEU A 19 5.31 -7.72 -11.12
N MET A 20 4.31 -7.65 -10.23
CA MET A 20 4.38 -8.29 -8.91
C MET A 20 4.39 -9.82 -9.01
N LEU A 21 3.63 -10.41 -9.93
CA LEU A 21 3.68 -11.84 -10.22
C LEU A 21 5.03 -12.26 -10.82
N GLY A 22 5.64 -11.41 -11.64
CA GLY A 22 6.99 -11.60 -12.16
C GLY A 22 8.02 -11.66 -11.03
N LEU A 23 7.98 -10.69 -10.11
CA LEU A 23 8.83 -10.69 -8.91
C LEU A 23 8.57 -11.92 -8.03
N PHE A 24 7.30 -12.26 -7.81
CA PHE A 24 6.93 -13.44 -7.04
C PHE A 24 7.41 -14.73 -7.71
N ARG A 25 7.39 -14.83 -9.04
CA ARG A 25 7.93 -15.99 -9.76
C ARG A 25 9.46 -16.04 -9.68
N ALA A 26 10.12 -14.89 -9.72
CA ALA A 26 11.58 -14.77 -9.58
C ALA A 26 12.09 -15.06 -8.16
N ARG A 27 11.20 -15.25 -7.18
CA ARG A 27 11.57 -15.50 -5.76
C ARG A 27 12.51 -16.69 -5.56
N PHE A 28 12.47 -17.69 -6.44
CA PHE A 28 13.38 -18.83 -6.37
C PHE A 28 14.84 -18.47 -6.72
N LEU A 29 15.08 -17.34 -7.38
CA LEU A 29 16.40 -16.87 -7.79
C LEU A 29 16.94 -15.76 -6.89
N ILE A 30 16.10 -14.79 -6.53
CA ILE A 30 16.50 -13.58 -5.79
C ILE A 30 15.98 -13.53 -4.35
N GLY A 31 15.28 -14.57 -3.91
CA GLY A 31 14.58 -14.62 -2.63
C GLY A 31 13.25 -13.84 -2.64
N ILE A 32 12.50 -13.93 -1.53
CA ILE A 32 11.19 -13.26 -1.40
C ILE A 32 11.30 -11.79 -0.95
N GLY A 33 12.45 -11.39 -0.42
CA GLY A 33 12.71 -10.02 0.05
C GLY A 33 12.40 -8.93 -0.98
N PRO A 34 12.89 -9.02 -2.24
CA PRO A 34 12.61 -8.02 -3.27
C PRO A 34 11.10 -7.82 -3.55
N PHE A 35 10.32 -8.91 -3.49
CA PHE A 35 8.87 -8.84 -3.63
C PHE A 35 8.22 -8.05 -2.48
N PHE A 36 8.66 -8.29 -1.23
CA PHE A 36 8.16 -7.53 -0.08
C PHE A 36 8.59 -6.06 -0.10
N CYS A 37 9.81 -5.75 -0.54
CA CYS A 37 10.27 -4.37 -0.72
C CYS A 37 9.43 -3.63 -1.77
N ALA A 38 9.15 -4.28 -2.91
CA ALA A 38 8.30 -3.72 -3.95
C ALA A 38 6.86 -3.50 -3.45
N LEU A 39 6.31 -4.47 -2.71
CA LEU A 39 4.99 -4.36 -2.08
C LEU A 39 4.93 -3.16 -1.12
N GLY A 40 5.97 -2.95 -0.32
CA GLY A 40 6.12 -1.79 0.57
C GLY A 40 6.13 -0.46 -0.17
N ALA A 41 6.99 -0.32 -1.20
CA ALA A 41 7.11 0.90 -1.97
C ALA A 41 5.79 1.26 -2.69
N ILE A 42 5.12 0.26 -3.26
CA ILE A 42 3.85 0.45 -3.96
C ILE A 42 2.74 0.79 -2.97
N HIS A 43 2.76 0.24 -1.76
CA HIS A 43 1.78 0.60 -0.73
C HIS A 43 1.84 2.09 -0.37
N VAL A 44 3.04 2.67 -0.22
CA VAL A 44 3.20 4.12 0.02
C VAL A 44 2.60 4.92 -1.14
N PHE A 45 2.89 4.52 -2.37
CA PHE A 45 2.33 5.15 -3.55
C PHE A 45 0.81 5.02 -3.63
N ALA A 46 0.26 3.87 -3.25
CA ALA A 46 -1.17 3.63 -3.17
C ALA A 46 -1.86 4.58 -2.20
N VAL A 47 -1.25 4.82 -1.03
CA VAL A 47 -1.78 5.75 -0.04
C VAL A 47 -1.73 7.20 -0.54
N TYR A 48 -0.66 7.59 -1.24
CA TYR A 48 -0.60 8.89 -1.91
C TYR A 48 -1.74 9.06 -2.92
N LEU A 49 -1.96 8.07 -3.80
CA LEU A 49 -3.05 8.11 -4.78
C LEU A 49 -4.44 8.11 -4.12
N ALA A 50 -4.61 7.37 -3.03
CA ALA A 50 -5.85 7.36 -2.25
C ALA A 50 -6.17 8.73 -1.63
N MET A 51 -5.15 9.53 -1.35
CA MET A 51 -5.30 10.87 -0.81
C MET A 51 -5.69 11.89 -1.89
N CYS A 52 -5.10 11.82 -3.09
CA CYS A 52 -5.18 12.93 -4.06
C CYS A 52 -5.82 12.61 -5.42
N VAL A 53 -6.00 11.33 -5.78
CA VAL A 53 -6.49 10.94 -7.12
C VAL A 53 -7.79 10.16 -7.02
N PHE A 54 -8.86 10.75 -7.57
CA PHE A 54 -10.16 10.11 -7.74
C PHE A 54 -10.62 10.23 -9.19
N LEU A 55 -10.88 9.09 -9.83
CA LEU A 55 -11.43 9.04 -11.17
C LEU A 55 -12.94 8.85 -11.12
N ALA A 56 -13.65 9.60 -11.97
CA ALA A 56 -15.07 9.41 -12.18
C ALA A 56 -15.33 8.12 -12.96
N LEU A 57 -16.19 7.27 -12.40
CA LEU A 57 -16.67 6.03 -12.98
C LEU A 57 -18.12 6.23 -13.48
N PRO A 58 -18.64 5.33 -14.33
CA PRO A 58 -20.06 5.35 -14.68
C PRO A 58 -20.93 5.19 -13.43
N PHE A 59 -22.22 5.55 -13.54
CA PHE A 59 -23.20 5.51 -12.44
C PHE A 59 -22.95 6.51 -11.29
N GLY A 60 -22.17 7.56 -11.53
CA GLY A 60 -21.91 8.60 -10.52
C GLY A 60 -20.95 8.15 -9.41
N LEU A 61 -20.27 7.01 -9.60
CA LEU A 61 -19.28 6.49 -8.67
C LEU A 61 -17.93 7.19 -8.86
N SER A 62 -17.14 7.26 -7.80
CA SER A 62 -15.75 7.73 -7.84
C SER A 62 -14.84 6.72 -7.16
N ALA A 63 -13.72 6.42 -7.77
CA ALA A 63 -12.74 5.48 -7.22
C ALA A 63 -11.32 6.04 -7.31
N SER A 64 -10.50 5.70 -6.32
CA SER A 64 -9.07 5.95 -6.38
C SER A 64 -8.34 4.71 -6.92
N PRO A 65 -7.35 4.85 -7.82
CA PRO A 65 -6.48 3.74 -8.21
C PRO A 65 -5.71 3.18 -7.02
N GLY A 66 -5.38 4.03 -6.04
CA GLY A 66 -4.73 3.64 -4.80
C GLY A 66 -5.47 2.54 -4.06
N SER A 67 -6.79 2.70 -3.91
CA SER A 67 -7.63 1.71 -3.21
C SER A 67 -8.07 0.56 -4.12
N VAL A 68 -8.49 0.82 -5.36
CA VAL A 68 -9.09 -0.22 -6.20
C VAL A 68 -8.05 -1.12 -6.87
N VAL A 69 -6.91 -0.57 -7.27
CA VAL A 69 -5.88 -1.33 -7.99
C VAL A 69 -4.80 -1.81 -7.01
N PHE A 70 -4.12 -0.86 -6.36
CA PHE A 70 -2.93 -1.20 -5.59
C PHE A 70 -3.24 -1.85 -4.24
N TYR A 71 -4.23 -1.35 -3.50
CA TYR A 71 -4.61 -1.94 -2.21
C TYR A 71 -5.24 -3.33 -2.39
N THR A 72 -6.26 -3.46 -3.25
CA THR A 72 -6.86 -4.77 -3.55
C THR A 72 -5.85 -5.77 -4.10
N GLY A 73 -4.95 -5.31 -4.97
CA GLY A 73 -3.89 -6.16 -5.50
C GLY A 73 -2.86 -6.55 -4.44
N THR A 74 -2.51 -5.66 -3.50
CA THR A 74 -1.66 -5.99 -2.35
C THR A 74 -2.28 -7.11 -1.51
N LEU A 75 -3.57 -7.01 -1.20
CA LEU A 75 -4.29 -8.05 -0.45
C LEU A 75 -4.33 -9.38 -1.23
N SER A 76 -4.56 -9.33 -2.54
CA SER A 76 -4.55 -10.52 -3.41
C SER A 76 -3.17 -11.20 -3.44
N LEU A 77 -2.10 -10.41 -3.50
CA LEU A 77 -0.73 -10.88 -3.48
C LEU A 77 -0.32 -11.45 -2.11
N LEU A 78 -0.80 -10.86 -1.01
CA LEU A 78 -0.62 -11.40 0.34
C LEU A 78 -1.32 -12.75 0.50
N LEU A 79 -2.54 -12.88 -0.03
CA LEU A 79 -3.27 -14.14 -0.04
C LEU A 79 -2.54 -15.22 -0.85
N MET A 80 -2.09 -14.87 -2.05
CA MET A 80 -1.27 -15.77 -2.88
C MET A 80 0.00 -16.20 -2.13
N THR A 81 0.68 -15.25 -1.47
CA THR A 81 1.86 -15.55 -0.65
C THR A 81 1.51 -16.52 0.48
N HIS A 82 0.38 -16.32 1.16
CA HIS A 82 -0.08 -17.20 2.22
C HIS A 82 -0.36 -18.62 1.73
N MET A 83 -1.02 -18.77 0.59
CA MET A 83 -1.34 -20.07 0.00
C MET A 83 -0.09 -20.85 -0.45
N ILE A 84 0.95 -20.16 -0.90
CA ILE A 84 2.12 -20.79 -1.55
C ILE A 84 3.30 -20.93 -0.58
N GLU A 85 3.60 -19.90 0.20
CA GLU A 85 4.76 -19.83 1.09
C GLU A 85 4.39 -20.04 2.57
N GLY A 86 3.09 -20.08 2.87
CA GLY A 86 2.57 -20.30 4.22
C GLY A 86 2.32 -19.01 5.00
N GLN A 87 1.67 -19.20 6.15
CA GLN A 87 1.17 -18.12 7.00
C GLN A 87 2.29 -17.26 7.61
N ASP A 88 3.39 -17.87 8.06
CA ASP A 88 4.47 -17.13 8.73
C ASP A 88 5.15 -16.16 7.77
N VAL A 89 5.35 -16.57 6.52
CA VAL A 89 5.97 -15.75 5.48
C VAL A 89 5.04 -14.62 5.06
N ALA A 90 3.74 -14.90 4.88
CA ALA A 90 2.77 -13.88 4.47
C ALA A 90 2.51 -12.79 5.53
N ARG A 91 2.73 -13.08 6.82
CA ARG A 91 2.59 -12.10 7.92
C ARG A 91 3.73 -11.07 7.97
N GLN A 92 4.92 -11.44 7.49
CA GLN A 92 6.10 -10.56 7.51
C GLN A 92 5.87 -9.20 6.81
N PRO A 93 5.40 -9.13 5.55
CA PRO A 93 5.17 -7.85 4.87
C PRO A 93 4.08 -7.00 5.53
N VAL A 94 3.03 -7.63 6.07
CA VAL A 94 1.94 -6.92 6.74
C VAL A 94 2.44 -6.27 8.03
N LEU A 95 3.18 -7.02 8.85
CA LEU A 95 3.81 -6.47 10.06
C LEU A 95 4.85 -5.41 9.72
N GLY A 96 5.65 -5.61 8.68
CA GLY A 96 6.62 -4.64 8.19
C GLY A 96 5.96 -3.32 7.76
N LEU A 97 4.84 -3.39 7.03
CA LEU A 97 4.05 -2.23 6.63
C LEU A 97 3.45 -1.48 7.82
N LEU A 98 2.91 -2.21 8.80
CA LEU A 98 2.31 -1.60 10.00
C LEU A 98 3.38 -0.89 10.85
N LEU A 99 4.47 -1.58 11.15
CA LEU A 99 5.59 -1.00 11.91
C LEU A 99 6.24 0.16 11.16
N GLY A 100 6.40 0.03 9.84
CA GLY A 100 6.88 1.10 8.97
C GLY A 100 5.99 2.34 9.01
N SER A 101 4.66 2.16 9.01
CA SER A 101 3.71 3.27 9.10
C SER A 101 3.77 3.97 10.46
N VAL A 102 3.92 3.22 11.56
CA VAL A 102 4.17 3.79 12.89
C VAL A 102 5.47 4.60 12.91
N ALA A 103 6.55 4.05 12.33
CA ALA A 103 7.83 4.75 12.24
C ALA A 103 7.72 6.06 11.43
N VAL A 104 6.96 6.06 10.33
CA VAL A 104 6.68 7.28 9.55
C VAL A 104 5.97 8.31 10.42
N VAL A 105 4.87 7.95 11.10
CA VAL A 105 4.12 8.90 11.95
C VAL A 105 5.01 9.50 13.04
N ILE A 106 5.86 8.69 13.68
CA ILE A 106 6.84 9.17 14.66
C ILE A 106 7.81 10.16 14.01
N ALA A 107 8.36 9.84 12.84
CA ALA A 107 9.28 10.73 12.12
C ALA A 107 8.62 12.07 11.75
N VAL A 108 7.35 12.06 11.35
CA VAL A 108 6.57 13.29 11.08
C VAL A 108 6.44 14.15 12.35
N ALA A 109 6.18 13.52 13.50
CA ALA A 109 6.08 14.24 14.77
C ALA A 109 7.42 14.91 15.15
N PHE A 110 8.54 14.21 14.98
CA PHE A 110 9.87 14.81 15.20
C PHE A 110 10.14 15.97 14.24
N LEU A 111 9.82 15.81 12.96
CA LEU A 111 10.02 16.85 11.95
C LEU A 111 9.20 18.11 12.23
N ALA A 112 7.99 17.96 12.79
CA ALA A 112 7.18 19.09 13.26
C ALA A 112 7.85 19.87 14.42
N LEU A 113 8.51 19.16 15.35
CA LEU A 113 9.26 19.80 16.44
C LEU A 113 10.51 20.54 15.93
N GLU A 114 11.20 19.98 14.94
CA GLU A 114 12.38 20.60 14.34
C GLU A 114 12.04 21.91 13.61
N GLN A 115 11.01 21.92 12.77
CA GLN A 115 10.58 23.12 12.05
C GLN A 115 10.08 24.25 12.96
N GLY A 116 9.50 23.91 14.11
CA GLY A 116 9.09 24.91 15.12
C GLY A 116 10.25 25.56 15.86
N ARG A 117 11.45 24.93 15.85
CA ARG A 117 12.63 25.37 16.62
C ARG A 117 13.76 25.91 15.74
N ALA A 118 13.89 25.41 14.52
CA ALA A 118 14.90 25.81 13.57
C ALA A 118 14.24 26.59 12.43
N GLY A 119 14.87 27.71 12.01
CA GLY A 119 14.53 28.35 10.75
C GLY A 119 14.92 27.43 9.60
N ALA A 120 14.00 26.56 9.19
CA ALA A 120 14.24 25.63 8.10
C ALA A 120 14.53 26.42 6.81
N ALA A 121 15.65 26.12 6.14
CA ALA A 121 15.96 26.72 4.84
C ALA A 121 14.88 26.41 3.78
N ARG A 122 14.15 25.31 3.98
CA ARG A 122 12.94 24.95 3.25
C ARG A 122 11.98 24.25 4.21
N ALA A 123 10.84 24.89 4.48
CA ALA A 123 9.77 24.27 5.27
C ALA A 123 9.08 23.18 4.46
N ALA A 124 8.81 22.03 5.10
CA ALA A 124 7.97 20.98 4.55
C ALA A 124 6.49 21.26 4.84
N ASP A 125 5.60 20.80 3.97
CA ASP A 125 4.16 20.87 4.22
C ASP A 125 3.75 19.77 5.22
N LEU A 126 3.72 20.15 6.49
CA LEU A 126 3.34 19.25 7.59
C LEU A 126 1.89 18.78 7.50
N THR A 127 1.00 19.55 6.84
CA THR A 127 -0.41 19.16 6.70
C THR A 127 -0.54 17.97 5.77
N VAL A 128 0.11 18.02 4.60
CA VAL A 128 0.12 16.90 3.64
C VAL A 128 0.81 15.68 4.24
N LEU A 129 1.96 15.89 4.89
CA LEU A 129 2.73 14.80 5.47
C LEU A 129 1.99 14.09 6.61
N ASN A 130 1.27 14.84 7.45
CA ASN A 130 0.44 14.28 8.51
C ASN A 130 -0.79 13.53 7.95
N GLN A 131 -1.43 14.07 6.90
CA GLN A 131 -2.53 13.37 6.22
C GLN A 131 -2.07 12.04 5.62
N MET A 132 -0.95 12.03 4.89
CA MET A 132 -0.36 10.82 4.34
C MET A 132 0.02 9.82 5.43
N GLY A 133 0.72 10.26 6.48
CA GLY A 133 1.14 9.40 7.59
C GLY A 133 -0.04 8.76 8.31
N MET A 134 -1.09 9.53 8.59
CA MET A 134 -2.30 8.99 9.23
C MET A 134 -3.06 8.03 8.31
N LEU A 135 -3.15 8.35 7.01
CA LEU A 135 -3.79 7.49 6.02
C LEU A 135 -3.02 6.18 5.84
N MET A 136 -1.69 6.21 5.87
CA MET A 136 -0.83 5.01 5.84
C MET A 136 -1.08 4.14 7.08
N LEU A 137 -1.08 4.74 8.27
CA LEU A 137 -1.30 4.01 9.52
C LEU A 137 -2.68 3.33 9.53
N TRP A 138 -3.74 4.05 9.17
CA TRP A 138 -5.08 3.45 9.10
C TRP A 138 -5.18 2.38 8.02
N SER A 139 -4.62 2.62 6.83
CA SER A 139 -4.70 1.67 5.72
C SER A 139 -3.97 0.37 6.04
N THR A 140 -2.79 0.46 6.66
CA THR A 140 -2.01 -0.72 7.07
C THR A 140 -2.61 -1.43 8.27
N LEU A 141 -3.21 -0.71 9.22
CA LEU A 141 -3.97 -1.32 10.32
C LEU A 141 -5.17 -2.10 9.79
N LEU A 142 -5.93 -1.53 8.85
CA LEU A 142 -7.03 -2.22 8.20
C LEU A 142 -6.53 -3.45 7.44
N LEU A 143 -5.46 -3.31 6.66
CA LEU A 143 -4.85 -4.42 5.92
C LEU A 143 -4.39 -5.54 6.86
N PHE A 144 -3.86 -5.19 8.03
CA PHE A 144 -3.49 -6.14 9.07
C PHE A 144 -4.70 -6.92 9.58
N LEU A 145 -5.79 -6.22 9.93
CA LEU A 145 -7.02 -6.85 10.39
C LEU A 145 -7.66 -7.74 9.29
N GLU A 146 -7.71 -7.25 8.06
CA GLU A 146 -8.24 -7.99 6.91
C GLU A 146 -7.43 -9.26 6.66
N SER A 147 -6.10 -9.17 6.63
CA SER A 147 -5.23 -10.34 6.44
C SER A 147 -5.39 -11.36 7.57
N LEU A 148 -5.58 -10.92 8.82
CA LEU A 148 -5.83 -11.81 9.96
C LEU A 148 -7.14 -12.59 9.80
N VAL A 149 -8.19 -11.91 9.34
CA VAL A 149 -9.50 -12.55 9.09
C VAL A 149 -9.39 -13.53 7.92
N ILE A 150 -8.80 -13.11 6.80
CA ILE A 150 -8.68 -13.91 5.59
C ILE A 150 -7.84 -15.17 5.83
N PHE A 151 -6.67 -15.03 6.47
CA PHE A 151 -5.81 -16.19 6.76
C PHE A 151 -6.52 -17.19 7.68
N ARG A 152 -7.25 -16.72 8.70
CA ARG A 152 -8.05 -17.62 9.56
C ARG A 152 -9.21 -18.29 8.84
N LEU A 153 -9.83 -17.61 7.88
CA LEU A 153 -10.92 -18.18 7.10
C LEU A 153 -10.42 -19.27 6.15
N TYR A 154 -9.22 -19.10 5.59
CA TYR A 154 -8.62 -20.05 4.67
C TYR A 154 -8.01 -21.28 5.36
N ASP A 155 -7.55 -21.13 6.60
CA ASP A 155 -7.04 -22.25 7.42
C ASP A 155 -8.17 -23.16 7.99
N ARG A 156 -9.45 -22.83 7.80
CA ARG A 156 -10.62 -23.61 8.26
C ARG A 156 -11.25 -24.43 7.14
#